data_AF-A0A7S4R348-F1
#
_entry.id   AF-A0A7S4R348-F1
#
_cell.length_a   1.000
_cell.length_b   1.000
_cell.length_c   1.000
_cell.angle_alpha   90.00
_cell.angle_beta   90.00
_cell.angle_gamma   90.00
#
_symmetry.space_group_name_H-M   'P 1'
#
loop_
_entity.id
_entity.type
_entity.pdbx_description
1 polymer ?
#
loop_
_entity_poly.entity_id
_entity_poly.type
_entity_poly.pdbx_seq_one_letter_code
_entity_poly.pdbx_strand_id
1 'polypeptide(L)'
;FPLAEGWSARSLLQVVAAERPPLSALIDVGALIAGLSNEEVARTLLDVGLPCQAVVFCDQGGEQLILRRGRPEPVRLAHCTVPPEQRFVFYDQVHTTGIDIRHAAGACAALTLGKDSTFRDFAQ
;
A
#
# COMPACT_ATOMS: atom_id res chain seq x y z
N PHE A 1 14.89 6.45 -1.10
CA PHE A 1 15.20 7.67 -1.88
C PHE A 1 14.64 8.87 -1.14
N PRO A 2 15.35 10.02 -1.06
CA PRO A 2 14.79 11.24 -0.48
C PRO A 2 13.65 11.78 -1.35
N LEU A 3 12.59 12.28 -0.71
CA LEU A 3 11.47 12.90 -1.42
C LEU A 3 11.90 14.26 -1.99
N ALA A 4 11.40 14.60 -3.17
CA ALA A 4 11.66 15.90 -3.78
C ALA A 4 11.05 17.05 -2.95
N GLU A 5 11.60 18.26 -3.10
CA GLU A 5 11.01 19.46 -2.51
C GLU A 5 9.58 19.68 -3.05
N GLY A 6 8.62 19.98 -2.17
CA GLY A 6 7.22 20.12 -2.54
C GLY A 6 6.48 18.81 -2.86
N TRP A 7 6.98 17.65 -2.38
CA TRP A 7 6.31 16.37 -2.54
C TRP A 7 4.86 16.37 -1.98
N SER A 8 4.06 15.46 -2.54
CA SER A 8 2.70 15.14 -2.09
C SER A 8 2.50 13.62 -1.96
N ALA A 9 1.49 13.19 -1.21
CA ALA A 9 1.11 11.78 -1.11
C ALA A 9 0.93 11.14 -2.50
N ARG A 10 0.27 11.83 -3.44
CA ARG A 10 0.11 11.35 -4.82
C ARG A 10 1.45 11.18 -5.53
N SER A 11 2.37 12.13 -5.42
CA SER A 11 3.70 12.00 -6.05
C SER A 11 4.52 10.86 -5.44
N LEU A 12 4.35 10.59 -4.14
CA LEU A 12 4.97 9.43 -3.50
C LEU A 12 4.41 8.11 -4.04
N LEU A 13 3.09 8.00 -4.22
CA LEU A 13 2.47 6.83 -4.84
C LEU A 13 2.93 6.62 -6.29
N GLN A 14 3.20 7.71 -7.03
CA GLN A 14 3.80 7.63 -8.38
C GLN A 14 5.22 7.06 -8.34
N VAL A 15 6.05 7.50 -7.40
CA VAL A 15 7.40 6.94 -7.21
C VAL A 15 7.31 5.44 -6.91
N VAL A 16 6.48 5.05 -5.94
CA VAL A 16 6.25 3.64 -5.58
C VAL A 16 5.81 2.80 -6.79
N ALA A 17 4.89 3.32 -7.61
CA ALA A 17 4.40 2.62 -8.79
C ALA A 17 5.45 2.48 -9.91
N ALA A 18 6.41 3.41 -9.98
CA ALA A 18 7.45 3.45 -10.99
C ALA A 18 8.67 2.57 -10.66
N GLU A 19 8.80 2.10 -9.42
CA GLU A 19 9.96 1.31 -8.97
C GLU A 19 10.23 0.07 -9.83
N ARG A 20 11.52 -0.26 -9.97
CA ARG A 20 12.03 -1.39 -10.73
C ARG A 20 13.18 -2.06 -9.95
N PRO A 21 13.04 -3.33 -9.52
CA PRO A 21 11.90 -4.22 -9.75
C PRO A 21 10.60 -3.73 -9.06
N PRO A 22 9.40 -4.15 -9.53
CA PRO A 22 8.15 -3.77 -8.90
C PRO A 22 8.08 -4.15 -7.43
N LEU A 23 7.58 -3.23 -6.62
CA LEU A 23 7.29 -3.48 -5.22
C LEU A 23 5.99 -4.29 -5.07
N SER A 24 5.89 -5.01 -3.97
CA SER A 24 4.73 -5.80 -3.57
C SER A 24 3.92 -5.14 -2.47
N ALA A 25 4.51 -4.19 -1.72
CA ALA A 25 3.79 -3.46 -0.69
C ALA A 25 4.34 -2.05 -0.44
N LEU A 26 3.50 -1.21 0.16
CA LEU A 26 3.85 0.07 0.77
C LEU A 26 3.34 0.07 2.20
N ILE A 27 4.23 0.38 3.14
CA ILE A 27 3.95 0.46 4.57
C ILE A 27 4.13 1.92 5.00
N ASP A 28 3.02 2.61 5.30
CA ASP A 28 3.01 4.03 5.67
C ASP A 28 3.18 4.25 7.18
N VAL A 29 4.34 3.86 7.72
CA VAL A 29 4.68 4.09 9.14
C VAL A 29 4.89 5.57 9.46
N GLY A 30 5.37 6.36 8.50
CA GLY A 30 5.69 7.77 8.68
C GLY A 30 4.48 8.70 8.58
N ALA A 31 3.28 8.16 8.35
CA ALA A 31 2.05 8.90 8.05
C ALA A 31 2.26 9.93 6.91
N LEU A 32 3.05 9.56 5.90
CA LEU A 32 3.37 10.43 4.77
C LEU A 32 2.24 10.41 3.73
N ILE A 33 1.35 9.41 3.76
CA ILE A 33 0.15 9.35 2.91
C ILE A 33 -1.03 10.00 3.65
N ALA A 34 -0.90 11.30 3.94
CA ALA A 34 -1.93 12.06 4.63
C ALA A 34 -3.04 12.54 3.69
N GLY A 35 -4.28 12.58 4.21
CA GLY A 35 -5.43 13.14 3.50
C GLY A 35 -6.06 12.23 2.45
N LEU A 36 -5.67 10.96 2.41
CA LEU A 36 -6.27 9.92 1.57
C LEU A 36 -6.77 8.78 2.47
N SER A 37 -7.97 8.27 2.18
CA SER A 37 -8.41 6.98 2.68
C SER A 37 -7.62 5.85 2.01
N ASN A 38 -7.55 4.69 2.66
CA ASN A 38 -6.85 3.53 2.11
C ASN A 38 -7.41 3.08 0.75
N GLU A 39 -8.71 3.26 0.53
CA GLU A 39 -9.33 3.02 -0.77
C GLU A 39 -8.85 4.03 -1.83
N GLU A 40 -8.78 5.31 -1.50
CA GLU A 40 -8.24 6.34 -2.41
C GLU A 40 -6.76 6.10 -2.74
N VAL A 41 -5.99 5.59 -1.79
CA VAL A 41 -4.61 5.14 -2.03
C VAL A 41 -4.57 3.97 -3.02
N ALA A 42 -5.40 2.95 -2.79
CA ALA A 42 -5.50 1.78 -3.67
C ALA A 42 -5.92 2.17 -5.10
N ARG A 43 -6.93 3.04 -5.24
CA ARG A 43 -7.36 3.60 -6.54
C ARG A 43 -6.23 4.37 -7.20
N THR A 44 -5.60 5.29 -6.46
CA THR A 44 -4.52 6.12 -6.98
C THR A 44 -3.36 5.28 -7.49
N LEU A 45 -2.92 4.27 -6.73
CA LEU A 45 -1.85 3.35 -7.15
C LEU A 45 -2.19 2.64 -8.47
N LEU A 46 -3.42 2.16 -8.61
CA LEU A 46 -3.87 1.55 -9.86
C LEU A 46 -3.88 2.56 -11.01
N ASP A 47 -4.39 3.77 -10.77
CA ASP A 47 -4.52 4.84 -11.77
C ASP A 47 -3.16 5.35 -12.25
N VAL A 48 -2.15 5.44 -11.37
CA VAL A 48 -0.79 5.85 -11.75
C VAL A 48 0.03 4.73 -12.39
N GLY A 49 -0.56 3.56 -12.61
CA GLY A 49 0.04 2.49 -13.41
C GLY A 49 0.87 1.48 -12.62
N LEU A 50 0.63 1.31 -11.32
CA LEU A 50 1.26 0.24 -10.53
C LEU A 50 1.07 -1.12 -11.23
N PRO A 51 2.14 -1.88 -11.53
CA PRO A 51 2.08 -3.07 -12.37
C PRO A 51 1.55 -4.31 -11.61
N CYS A 52 0.32 -4.23 -11.10
CA CYS A 52 -0.41 -5.31 -10.44
C CYS A 52 -1.86 -5.39 -10.96
N GLN A 53 -2.54 -6.51 -10.65
CA GLN A 53 -3.95 -6.68 -10.98
C GLN A 53 -4.88 -6.09 -9.91
N ALA A 54 -4.41 -5.95 -8.68
CA ALA A 54 -5.24 -5.50 -7.56
C ALA A 54 -4.39 -4.95 -6.42
N VAL A 55 -4.99 -4.05 -5.64
CA VAL A 55 -4.41 -3.52 -4.40
C VAL A 55 -5.25 -3.97 -3.21
N VAL A 56 -4.60 -4.52 -2.20
CA VAL A 56 -5.17 -4.92 -0.91
C VAL A 56 -4.95 -3.79 0.09
N PHE A 57 -5.95 -3.52 0.92
CA PHE A 57 -5.89 -2.53 1.98
C PHE A 57 -6.87 -2.89 3.10
N CYS A 58 -6.73 -2.29 4.28
CA CYS A 58 -7.71 -2.41 5.36
C CYS A 58 -8.69 -1.24 5.36
N ASP A 59 -9.97 -1.47 5.64
CA ASP A 59 -10.90 -0.38 5.91
C ASP A 59 -10.76 0.15 7.35
N GLN A 60 -11.61 1.11 7.74
CA GLN A 60 -11.57 1.68 9.10
C GLN A 60 -11.96 0.67 10.20
N GLY A 61 -12.62 -0.43 9.86
CA GLY A 61 -12.97 -1.51 10.78
C GLY A 61 -11.89 -2.60 10.86
N GLY A 62 -10.79 -2.46 10.12
CA GLY A 62 -9.73 -3.46 10.02
C GLY A 62 -10.06 -4.62 9.06
N GLU A 63 -11.17 -4.56 8.32
CA GLU A 63 -11.49 -5.59 7.33
C GLU A 63 -10.56 -5.47 6.11
N GLN A 64 -9.99 -6.61 5.70
CA GLN A 64 -9.12 -6.68 4.54
C GLN A 64 -9.95 -6.66 3.25
N LEU A 65 -9.77 -5.60 2.47
CA LEU A 65 -10.42 -5.40 1.19
C LEU A 65 -9.41 -5.48 0.05
N ILE A 66 -9.90 -5.80 -1.14
CA ILE A 66 -9.12 -5.83 -2.37
C ILE A 66 -9.85 -5.11 -3.50
N LEU A 67 -9.20 -4.09 -4.04
CA LEU A 67 -9.66 -3.37 -5.22
C LEU A 67 -8.94 -3.89 -6.45
N ARG A 68 -9.71 -4.40 -7.42
CA ARG A 68 -9.18 -4.90 -8.69
C ARG A 68 -9.14 -3.80 -9.73
N ARG A 69 -8.11 -3.80 -10.56
CA ARG A 69 -7.99 -2.91 -11.72
C ARG A 69 -9.25 -3.00 -12.60
N GLY A 70 -9.83 -1.84 -12.92
CA GLY A 70 -11.04 -1.73 -13.74
C GLY A 70 -12.34 -2.17 -13.06
N ARG A 71 -12.34 -2.40 -11.74
CA ARG A 71 -13.56 -2.65 -10.96
C ARG A 71 -13.90 -1.42 -10.11
N PRO A 72 -15.19 -1.08 -9.99
CA PRO A 72 -15.61 0.11 -9.24
C PRO A 72 -15.46 -0.13 -7.74
N GLU A 73 -15.89 -1.28 -7.24
CA GLU A 73 -15.98 -1.54 -5.79
C GLU A 73 -14.92 -2.53 -5.31
N PRO A 74 -14.34 -2.31 -4.12
CA PRO A 74 -13.54 -3.32 -3.45
C PRO A 74 -14.42 -4.48 -2.95
N VAL A 75 -13.80 -5.65 -2.76
CA VAL A 75 -14.44 -6.82 -2.14
C VAL A 75 -13.60 -7.34 -0.99
N ARG A 76 -14.17 -8.16 -0.10
CA ARG A 76 -13.39 -8.81 0.97
C ARG A 76 -12.29 -9.67 0.37
N LEU A 77 -11.07 -9.56 0.89
CA LEU A 77 -9.91 -10.31 0.41
C LEU A 77 -10.17 -11.82 0.42
N ALA A 78 -10.85 -12.31 1.46
CA ALA A 78 -11.25 -13.72 1.61
C ALA A 78 -12.11 -14.27 0.47
N HIS A 79 -12.79 -13.41 -0.30
CA HIS A 79 -13.63 -13.79 -1.43
C HIS A 79 -12.94 -13.60 -2.80
N CYS A 80 -11.67 -13.21 -2.82
CA CYS A 80 -10.95 -12.90 -4.04
C CYS A 80 -9.89 -13.96 -4.38
N THR A 81 -9.80 -14.30 -5.67
CA THR A 81 -8.93 -15.36 -6.18
C THR A 81 -7.67 -14.85 -6.89
N VAL A 82 -7.45 -13.54 -6.97
CA VAL A 82 -6.21 -12.97 -7.52
C VAL A 82 -5.05 -13.56 -6.74
N PRO A 83 -4.00 -14.15 -7.32
CA PRO A 83 -2.91 -14.76 -6.54
C PRO A 83 -1.98 -13.69 -5.93
N PRO A 84 -1.26 -13.96 -4.81
CA PRO A 84 -0.41 -12.97 -4.12
C PRO A 84 0.61 -12.25 -5.02
N GLU A 85 1.15 -12.94 -6.03
CA GLU A 85 2.14 -12.42 -6.98
C GLU A 85 1.56 -11.33 -7.91
N GLN A 86 0.23 -11.23 -7.98
CA GLN A 86 -0.48 -10.28 -8.82
C GLN A 86 -1.15 -9.17 -8.01
N ARG A 87 -0.91 -9.13 -6.69
CA ARG A 87 -1.44 -8.13 -5.76
C ARG A 87 -0.33 -7.18 -5.33
N PHE A 88 -0.76 -6.00 -4.90
CA PHE A 88 0.04 -5.10 -4.08
C PHE A 88 -0.69 -4.86 -2.77
N VAL A 89 0.02 -4.61 -1.67
CA VAL A 89 -0.62 -4.36 -0.36
C VAL A 89 -0.23 -2.99 0.16
N PHE A 90 -1.23 -2.21 0.56
CA PHE A 90 -1.02 -0.96 1.28
C PHE A 90 -1.35 -1.16 2.76
N TYR A 91 -0.38 -0.85 3.62
CA TYR A 91 -0.54 -0.83 5.07
C TYR A 91 -0.51 0.62 5.55
N ASP A 92 -1.59 1.08 6.15
CA ASP A 92 -1.61 2.37 6.85
C ASP A 92 -0.96 2.24 8.24
N GLN A 93 -0.74 3.38 8.92
CA GLN A 93 -0.10 3.42 10.24
C GLN A 93 -0.90 2.72 11.35
N VAL A 94 -2.23 2.75 11.31
CA VAL A 94 -3.10 2.22 12.37
C VAL A 94 -3.17 0.69 12.29
N HIS A 95 -3.05 0.15 11.09
CA HIS A 95 -3.25 -1.23 10.71
C HIS A 95 -1.92 -1.92 10.34
N THR A 96 -0.79 -1.48 10.89
CA THR A 96 0.49 -2.19 10.68
C THR A 96 0.64 -3.44 11.56
N THR A 97 -0.08 -3.51 12.70
CA THR A 97 0.01 -4.64 13.64
C THR A 97 -1.27 -5.49 13.65
N GLY A 98 -1.13 -6.83 13.67
CA GLY A 98 -2.26 -7.75 13.84
C GLY A 98 -2.96 -8.19 12.54
N ILE A 99 -2.42 -7.83 11.37
CA ILE A 99 -2.98 -8.17 10.06
C ILE A 99 -2.14 -9.27 9.40
N ASP A 100 -2.77 -10.42 9.16
CA ASP A 100 -2.19 -11.53 8.40
C ASP A 100 -2.61 -11.42 6.92
N ILE A 101 -1.72 -10.89 6.08
CA ILE A 101 -1.87 -10.88 4.62
C ILE A 101 -0.71 -11.64 4.01
N ARG A 102 -1.03 -12.71 3.26
CA ARG A 102 -0.02 -13.53 2.58
C ARG A 102 0.59 -12.78 1.39
N HIS A 103 1.91 -12.74 1.36
CA HIS A 103 2.72 -12.20 0.27
C HIS A 103 3.37 -13.29 -0.58
N ALA A 104 3.85 -12.92 -1.77
CA ALA A 104 4.72 -13.77 -2.57
C ALA A 104 6.07 -14.00 -1.85
N ALA A 105 6.71 -15.15 -2.06
CA ALA A 105 7.93 -15.55 -1.34
C ALA A 105 9.16 -14.63 -1.57
N GLY A 106 9.13 -13.77 -2.59
CA GLY A 106 10.16 -12.76 -2.89
C GLY A 106 9.66 -11.33 -2.83
N ALA A 107 8.56 -11.07 -2.10
CA ALA A 107 7.95 -9.77 -2.01
C ALA A 107 8.91 -8.72 -1.43
N CYS A 108 8.93 -7.52 -2.04
CA CYS A 108 9.69 -6.37 -1.57
C CYS A 108 8.73 -5.22 -1.22
N ALA A 109 8.97 -4.53 -0.11
CA ALA A 109 8.12 -3.45 0.35
C ALA A 109 8.89 -2.13 0.44
N ALA A 110 8.21 -1.03 0.13
CA ALA A 110 8.67 0.30 0.52
C ALA A 110 8.11 0.65 1.91
N LEU A 111 8.95 1.28 2.73
CA LEU A 111 8.61 1.79 4.04
C LEU A 111 8.78 3.31 4.04
N THR A 112 7.75 4.05 4.45
CA THR A 112 7.90 5.48 4.71
C THR A 112 8.48 5.71 6.10
N LEU A 113 9.42 6.65 6.22
CA LEU A 113 9.97 7.08 7.51
C LEU A 113 9.69 8.57 7.69
N GLY A 114 9.01 8.92 8.77
CA GLY A 114 8.78 10.30 9.18
C GLY A 114 9.89 10.79 10.12
N LYS A 115 10.07 12.11 10.22
CA LYS A 115 11.03 12.72 11.17
C LYS A 115 10.72 12.41 12.64
N ASP A 116 9.46 12.09 12.92
CA ASP A 116 8.94 11.76 14.25
C ASP A 116 8.82 10.22 14.45
N SER A 117 9.23 9.41 13.47
CA SER A 117 9.23 7.95 13.58
C SER A 117 10.29 7.49 14.58
N THR A 118 9.87 6.71 15.57
CA THR A 118 10.77 6.14 16.57
C THR A 118 11.24 4.75 16.14
N PHE A 119 12.33 4.23 16.73
CA PHE A 119 12.84 2.89 16.44
C PHE A 119 11.80 1.77 16.64
N ARG A 120 10.82 2.00 17.53
CA ARG A 120 9.70 1.06 17.77
C ARG A 120 8.77 0.94 16.56
N ASP A 121 8.63 2.00 15.77
CA ASP A 121 7.79 2.02 14.58
C ASP A 121 8.50 1.33 13.40
N PHE A 122 9.83 1.18 13.46
CA PHE A 122 10.66 0.54 12.45
C PHE A 122 10.81 -0.98 12.62
N ALA A 123 10.85 -1.48 13.86
CA ALA A 123 11.14 -2.89 14.17
C ALA A 123 9.91 -3.83 14.12
N GLN A 124 8.89 -3.45 13.35
CA GLN A 124 7.61 -4.18 13.27
C GLN A 124 7.70 -5.40 12.36
#